data_AF-A0A1V5LCX5-F1
#
_entry.id   AF-A0A1V5LCX5-F1
#
_cell.length_a   1.000
_cell.length_b   1.000
_cell.length_c   1.000
_cell.angle_alpha   90.00
_cell.angle_beta   90.00
_cell.angle_gamma   90.00
#
_symmetry.space_group_name_H-M   'P 1'
#
loop_
_entity.id
_entity.type
_entity.pdbx_description
1 polymer ?
#
loop_
_entity_poly.entity_id
_entity_poly.type
_entity_poly.pdbx_seq_one_letter_code
_entity_poly.pdbx_strand_id
1 'polypeptide(L)'
;MVGEIRTPETTSQVLRAAISGHMVISTIHANSVEDALNSMIKYATAAGLNEELAADLLSRGILGVVHQKLQGTKVLFPEVRYVFANPDTTQGDQLRVLVRDRILNLGTLIESQMAKMFQGKPLFRDPGPLPADL
;
A
#
# COMPACT_ATOMS: atom_id res chain seq x y z
N MET A 1 8.98 -6.48 -11.78
CA MET A 1 7.65 -7.02 -11.43
C MET A 1 7.83 -8.39 -10.82
N VAL A 2 7.21 -8.66 -9.69
CA VAL A 2 7.08 -9.99 -9.08
C VAL A 2 5.64 -10.44 -9.33
N GLY A 3 5.40 -11.74 -9.56
CA GLY A 3 4.06 -12.24 -9.86
C GLY A 3 3.12 -12.17 -8.65
N GLU A 4 2.56 -13.32 -8.29
CA GLU A 4 1.69 -13.46 -7.12
C GLU A 4 2.50 -13.78 -5.87
N ILE A 5 2.22 -13.08 -4.77
CA ILE A 5 2.74 -13.36 -3.44
C ILE A 5 1.86 -14.43 -2.80
N ARG A 6 2.43 -15.63 -2.61
CA ARG A 6 1.73 -16.78 -2.01
C ARG A 6 2.51 -17.44 -0.87
N THR A 7 3.78 -17.06 -0.69
CA THR A 7 4.67 -17.72 0.26
C THR A 7 5.45 -16.71 1.10
N PRO A 8 5.84 -17.09 2.33
CA PRO A 8 6.67 -16.26 3.21
C PRO A 8 8.00 -15.81 2.57
N GLU A 9 8.66 -16.69 1.81
CA GLU A 9 9.95 -16.43 1.18
C GLU A 9 9.80 -15.36 0.09
N THR A 10 8.73 -15.45 -0.71
CA THR A 10 8.43 -14.47 -1.76
C THR A 10 8.19 -13.10 -1.16
N THR A 11 7.39 -13.02 -0.09
CA THR A 11 7.14 -11.78 0.65
C THR A 11 8.43 -11.16 1.16
N SER A 12 9.32 -11.97 1.73
CA SER A 12 10.62 -11.49 2.23
C SER A 12 11.51 -10.91 1.14
N GLN A 13 11.54 -11.52 -0.04
CA GLN A 13 12.30 -10.98 -1.17
C GLN A 13 11.67 -9.70 -1.72
N VAL A 14 10.34 -9.65 -1.85
CA VAL A 14 9.60 -8.45 -2.29
C VAL A 14 9.86 -7.27 -1.35
N LEU A 15 9.75 -7.49 -0.03
CA LEU A 15 10.01 -6.44 0.96
C LEU A 15 11.46 -5.95 0.89
N ARG A 16 12.44 -6.86 0.79
CA ARG A 16 13.86 -6.48 0.62
C ARG A 16 14.13 -5.69 -0.65
N ALA A 17 13.52 -6.09 -1.77
CA ALA A 17 13.63 -5.36 -3.03
C ALA A 17 13.03 -3.95 -2.90
N ALA A 18 11.85 -3.82 -2.28
CA ALA A 18 11.19 -2.53 -2.10
C ALA A 18 12.01 -1.56 -1.22
N ILE A 19 12.54 -2.02 -0.08
CA ILE A 19 13.34 -1.16 0.82
C ILE A 19 14.73 -0.82 0.26
N SER A 20 15.22 -1.56 -0.73
CA SER A 20 16.51 -1.27 -1.40
C SER A 20 16.37 -0.30 -2.57
N GLY A 21 15.18 0.28 -2.77
CA GLY A 21 14.93 1.30 -3.80
C GLY A 21 14.41 0.76 -5.13
N HIS A 22 14.09 -0.53 -5.22
CA HIS A 22 13.47 -1.07 -6.43
C HIS A 22 11.96 -0.81 -6.42
N MET A 23 11.42 -0.41 -7.58
CA MET A 23 9.98 -0.41 -7.77
C MET A 23 9.49 -1.86 -7.91
N VAL A 24 8.72 -2.33 -6.92
CA VAL A 24 8.12 -3.65 -6.93
C VAL A 24 6.62 -3.54 -7.16
N ILE A 25 6.15 -4.26 -8.18
CA ILE A 25 4.73 -4.47 -8.47
C ILE A 25 4.48 -5.96 -8.33
N SER A 26 3.48 -6.34 -7.54
CA SER A 26 3.09 -7.73 -7.27
C SER A 26 1.60 -7.82 -6.98
N THR A 27 1.02 -9.01 -7.12
CA THR A 27 -0.36 -9.29 -6.75
C THR A 27 -0.43 -10.17 -5.51
N ILE A 28 -1.51 -10.09 -4.76
CA ILE A 28 -1.81 -10.96 -3.61
C ILE A 28 -3.31 -11.23 -3.58
N HIS A 29 -3.69 -12.46 -3.25
CA HIS A 29 -5.11 -12.79 -3.06
C HIS A 29 -5.61 -12.19 -1.74
N ALA A 30 -6.57 -11.27 -1.83
CA ALA A 30 -7.18 -10.59 -0.68
C ALA A 30 -8.60 -10.12 -1.04
N ASN A 31 -9.48 -9.99 -0.04
CA ASN A 31 -10.86 -9.52 -0.24
C ASN A 31 -11.01 -8.00 -0.04
N SER A 32 -9.95 -7.33 0.41
CA SER A 32 -9.90 -5.91 0.70
C SER A 32 -8.46 -5.40 0.68
N VAL A 33 -8.31 -4.08 0.79
CA VAL A 33 -7.00 -3.43 0.94
C VAL A 33 -6.36 -3.83 2.28
N GLU A 34 -7.17 -3.85 3.34
CA GLU A 34 -6.80 -4.24 4.69
C GLU A 34 -6.30 -5.68 4.74
N ASP A 35 -7.03 -6.60 4.08
CA ASP A 35 -6.67 -8.01 4.00
C ASP A 35 -5.34 -8.21 3.27
N ALA A 36 -5.08 -7.42 2.21
CA ALA A 36 -3.82 -7.49 1.47
C ALA A 36 -2.63 -7.08 2.35
N LEU A 37 -2.75 -5.97 3.09
CA LEU A 37 -1.72 -5.50 4.02
C LEU A 37 -1.49 -6.50 5.17
N ASN A 38 -2.57 -6.99 5.78
CA ASN A 38 -2.48 -8.01 6.82
C ASN A 38 -1.85 -9.31 6.33
N SER A 39 -2.15 -9.73 5.10
CA SER A 39 -1.56 -10.93 4.50
C SER A 39 -0.07 -10.77 4.25
N MET A 40 0.37 -9.59 3.81
CA MET A 40 1.80 -9.27 3.70
C MET A 40 2.51 -9.37 5.05
N ILE A 41 1.95 -8.79 6.10
CA ILE A 41 2.53 -8.88 7.46
C ILE A 41 2.57 -10.34 7.93
N LYS A 42 1.48 -11.10 7.74
CA LYS A 42 1.41 -12.53 8.11
C LYS A 42 2.47 -13.37 7.39
N TYR A 43 2.63 -13.20 6.08
CA TYR A 43 3.65 -13.91 5.33
C TYR A 43 5.07 -13.51 5.73
N ALA A 44 5.31 -12.22 5.97
CA ALA A 44 6.60 -11.72 6.47
C ALA A 44 6.94 -12.35 7.84
N THR A 45 5.96 -12.41 8.75
CA THR A 45 6.14 -13.04 10.06
C THR A 45 6.40 -14.53 9.95
N ALA A 46 5.68 -15.22 9.06
CA ALA A 46 5.91 -16.64 8.77
C ALA A 46 7.30 -16.92 8.18
N ALA A 47 7.97 -15.92 7.60
CA ALA A 47 9.34 -16.03 7.09
C ALA A 47 10.41 -15.81 8.17
N GLY A 48 10.00 -15.65 9.44
CA GLY A 48 10.89 -15.46 10.59
C GLY A 48 11.11 -14.01 11.01
N LEU A 49 10.43 -13.03 10.40
CA LEU A 49 10.40 -11.67 10.92
C LEU A 49 9.47 -11.61 12.15
N ASN A 50 9.80 -10.77 13.13
CA ASN A 50 8.79 -10.44 14.12
C ASN A 50 7.74 -9.51 13.50
N GLU A 51 6.55 -9.49 14.09
CA GLU A 51 5.39 -8.83 13.49
C GLU A 51 5.53 -7.30 13.44
N GLU A 52 6.24 -6.70 14.39
CA GLU A 52 6.51 -5.25 14.45
C GLU A 52 7.49 -4.82 13.34
N LEU A 53 8.57 -5.58 13.17
CA LEU A 53 9.54 -5.39 12.10
C LEU A 53 8.90 -5.62 10.72
N ALA A 54 8.04 -6.63 10.58
CA ALA A 54 7.29 -6.85 9.35
C ALA A 54 6.41 -5.65 8.98
N ALA A 55 5.69 -5.10 9.96
CA ALA A 55 4.88 -3.90 9.78
C ALA A 55 5.73 -2.68 9.43
N ASP A 56 6.89 -2.47 10.09
CA ASP A 56 7.78 -1.35 9.76
C ASP A 56 8.38 -1.47 8.35
N LEU A 57 8.86 -2.65 7.97
CA LEU A 57 9.42 -2.88 6.63
C LEU A 57 8.36 -2.65 5.54
N LEU A 58 7.14 -3.14 5.74
CA LEU A 58 6.02 -2.89 4.84
C LEU A 58 5.69 -1.39 4.79
N SER A 59 5.59 -0.74 5.94
CA SER A 59 5.32 0.71 6.05
C SER A 59 6.35 1.55 5.30
N ARG A 60 7.63 1.16 5.31
CA ARG A 60 8.69 1.87 4.58
C ARG A 60 8.71 1.54 3.08
N GLY A 61 8.43 0.30 2.71
CA GLY A 61 8.47 -0.15 1.31
C GLY A 61 7.21 0.15 0.49
N ILE A 62 6.08 0.42 1.13
CA ILE A 62 4.79 0.55 0.45
C ILE A 62 4.60 1.92 -0.22
N LEU A 63 4.12 1.90 -1.48
CA LEU A 63 3.65 3.08 -2.19
C LEU A 63 2.12 3.12 -2.32
N GLY A 64 1.47 1.96 -2.43
CA GLY A 64 0.02 1.89 -2.46
C GLY A 64 -0.48 0.48 -2.69
N VAL A 65 -1.79 0.33 -2.52
CA VAL A 65 -2.53 -0.92 -2.73
C VAL A 65 -3.73 -0.60 -3.59
N VAL A 66 -3.96 -1.44 -4.60
CA VAL A 66 -5.14 -1.39 -5.45
C VAL A 66 -5.85 -2.74 -5.31
N HIS A 67 -7.06 -2.70 -4.78
CA HIS A 67 -7.95 -3.84 -4.68
C HIS A 67 -9.07 -3.71 -5.71
N GLN A 68 -9.21 -4.71 -6.59
CA GLN A 68 -10.22 -4.72 -7.63
C GLN A 68 -11.18 -5.90 -7.45
N LYS A 69 -12.47 -5.65 -7.69
CA LYS A 69 -13.51 -6.67 -7.72
C LYS A 69 -14.37 -6.47 -8.95
N LEU A 70 -14.75 -7.56 -9.59
CA LEU A 70 -15.73 -7.52 -10.67
C LEU A 70 -17.14 -7.47 -10.07
N GLN A 71 -17.91 -6.46 -10.46
CA GLN A 71 -19.31 -6.29 -10.06
C GLN A 71 -20.25 -6.42 -11.26
N GLY A 72 -21.50 -6.78 -10.97
CA GLY A 72 -22.56 -6.98 -11.96
C GLY A 72 -22.71 -8.45 -12.41
N THR A 73 -23.86 -8.76 -12.99
CA THR A 73 -24.20 -10.12 -13.48
C THR A 73 -24.53 -10.16 -14.96
N LYS A 74 -25.11 -9.08 -15.51
CA LYS A 74 -25.38 -8.92 -16.95
C LYS A 74 -24.41 -7.96 -17.64
N VAL A 75 -24.09 -6.86 -16.97
CA VAL A 75 -23.07 -5.90 -17.39
C VAL A 75 -22.03 -5.88 -16.28
N LEU A 76 -20.80 -6.25 -16.64
CA LEU A 76 -19.71 -6.38 -15.71
C LEU A 76 -18.92 -5.07 -15.67
N PHE A 77 -18.59 -4.60 -14.46
CA PHE A 77 -17.75 -3.42 -14.27
C PHE A 77 -16.75 -3.65 -13.13
N PRO A 78 -15.52 -3.12 -13.22
CA PRO A 78 -14.55 -3.20 -12.14
C PRO A 78 -14.88 -2.17 -11.06
N GLU A 79 -15.14 -2.65 -9.85
CA GLU A 79 -15.05 -1.82 -8.64
C GLU A 79 -13.60 -1.82 -8.18
N VAL A 80 -13.02 -0.63 -8.00
CA VAL A 80 -11.64 -0.47 -7.56
C VAL A 80 -11.62 0.36 -6.28
N ARG A 81 -10.94 -0.16 -5.26
CA ARG A 81 -10.58 0.58 -4.04
C ARG A 81 -9.07 0.70 -3.98
N TYR A 82 -8.57 1.84 -3.55
CA TYR A 82 -7.14 2.07 -3.46
C TYR A 82 -6.77 2.92 -2.24
N VAL A 83 -5.52 2.78 -1.82
CA VAL A 83 -4.86 3.68 -0.88
C VAL A 83 -3.41 3.85 -1.30
N PHE A 84 -2.91 5.08 -1.20
CA PHE A 84 -1.55 5.43 -1.56
C PHE A 84 -0.84 6.06 -0.37
N ALA A 85 0.46 5.79 -0.27
CA ALA A 85 1.39 6.53 0.59
C ALA A 85 1.96 7.70 -0.20
N ASN A 86 2.32 8.76 0.52
CA ASN A 86 3.03 9.91 -0.04
C ASN A 86 4.33 9.42 -0.71
N PRO A 87 4.56 9.73 -2.00
CA PRO A 87 5.81 9.39 -2.67
C PRO A 87 7.01 10.13 -2.08
N ASP A 88 6.80 11.31 -1.48
CA ASP A 88 7.82 12.03 -0.74
C ASP A 88 7.95 11.46 0.68
N THR A 89 9.00 10.65 0.88
CA THR A 89 9.29 10.00 2.16
C THR A 89 9.77 10.95 3.25
N THR A 90 10.06 12.23 2.92
CA THR A 90 10.43 13.26 3.91
C THR A 90 9.22 13.85 4.61
N GLN A 91 8.02 13.65 4.04
CA GLN A 91 6.76 14.10 4.61
C GLN A 91 6.08 12.96 5.38
N GLY A 92 5.37 13.32 6.45
CA GLY A 92 4.54 12.37 7.19
C GLY A 92 3.43 11.80 6.31
N ASP A 93 3.23 10.48 6.40
CA ASP A 93 2.22 9.78 5.62
C ASP A 93 1.28 8.95 6.49
N GLN A 94 -0.03 9.11 6.29
CA GLN A 94 -1.05 8.44 7.09
C GLN A 94 -1.08 6.93 6.84
N LEU A 95 -0.91 6.47 5.59
CA LEU A 95 -0.91 5.04 5.29
C LEU A 95 0.25 4.35 6.02
N ARG A 96 1.44 4.94 5.98
CA ARG A 96 2.64 4.40 6.66
C ARG A 96 2.46 4.32 8.17
N VAL A 97 1.84 5.34 8.78
CA VAL A 97 1.50 5.32 10.23
C VAL A 97 0.51 4.20 10.51
N LEU A 98 -0.58 4.11 9.74
CA LEU A 98 -1.59 3.07 9.94
C LEU A 98 -1.03 1.65 9.77
N VAL A 99 -0.13 1.42 8.81
CA VAL A 99 0.51 0.10 8.64
C VAL A 99 1.34 -0.28 9.86
N ARG A 100 2.04 0.67 10.50
CA ARG A 100 2.76 0.43 11.77
C ARG A 100 1.78 0.17 12.91
N ASP A 101 0.70 0.94 12.97
CA ASP A 101 -0.33 0.88 14.02
C ASP A 101 -1.41 -0.19 13.73
N ARG A 102 -1.04 -1.32 13.11
CA ARG A 102 -1.92 -2.49 12.89
C ARG A 102 -3.16 -2.23 12.05
N ILE A 103 -3.08 -1.27 11.12
CA ILE A 103 -4.08 -1.02 10.07
C ILE A 103 -5.45 -0.58 10.66
N LEU A 104 -5.45 0.00 11.85
CA LEU A 104 -6.66 0.54 12.47
C LEU A 104 -7.21 1.71 11.65
N ASN A 105 -8.53 1.76 11.46
CA ASN A 105 -9.21 2.87 10.77
C ASN A 105 -8.76 3.13 9.31
N LEU A 106 -8.19 2.13 8.61
CA LEU A 106 -7.78 2.29 7.20
C LEU A 106 -8.95 2.65 6.28
N GLY A 107 -10.16 2.17 6.57
CA GLY A 107 -11.36 2.48 5.80
C GLY A 107 -11.60 3.97 5.61
N THR A 108 -11.45 4.76 6.68
CA THR A 108 -11.60 6.23 6.64
C THR A 108 -10.55 6.88 5.73
N LEU A 109 -9.31 6.39 5.75
CA LEU A 109 -8.25 6.89 4.87
C LEU A 109 -8.56 6.58 3.40
N ILE A 110 -9.00 5.35 3.10
CA ILE A 110 -9.42 4.94 1.76
C ILE A 110 -10.54 5.86 1.26
N GLU A 111 -11.60 6.04 2.03
CA GLU A 111 -12.73 6.91 1.67
C GLU A 111 -12.28 8.35 1.41
N SER A 112 -11.41 8.89 2.27
CA SER A 112 -10.87 10.24 2.11
C SER A 112 -10.06 10.39 0.81
N GLN A 113 -9.16 9.44 0.50
CA GLN A 113 -8.35 9.48 -0.72
C GLN A 113 -9.20 9.31 -1.98
N MET A 114 -10.13 8.35 -1.97
CA MET A 114 -11.08 8.13 -3.07
C MET A 114 -11.90 9.39 -3.35
N ALA A 115 -12.42 10.05 -2.31
CA ALA A 115 -13.21 11.27 -2.45
C ALA A 115 -12.38 12.43 -3.02
N LYS A 116 -11.12 12.61 -2.56
CA LYS A 116 -10.21 13.60 -3.12
C LYS A 116 -9.94 13.36 -4.60
N MET A 117 -9.59 12.13 -4.98
CA MET A 117 -9.28 11.79 -6.36
C MET A 117 -10.50 11.94 -7.27
N PHE A 118 -11.70 11.55 -6.80
CA PHE A 118 -12.95 11.77 -7.52
C PHE A 118 -13.24 13.27 -7.75
N GLN A 119 -12.89 14.12 -6.78
CA GLN A 119 -13.02 15.57 -6.89
C GLN A 119 -11.86 16.25 -7.65
N GLY A 120 -10.89 15.49 -8.17
CA GLY A 120 -9.69 16.04 -8.82
C GLY A 120 -8.77 16.80 -7.88
N LYS A 121 -8.87 16.59 -6.56
CA LYS A 121 -8.02 17.22 -5.55
C LYS A 121 -6.74 16.39 -5.35
N PRO A 122 -5.60 17.03 -5.05
CA PRO A 122 -4.37 16.32 -4.77
C PRO A 122 -4.51 15.44 -3.51
N LEU A 123 -3.99 14.21 -3.58
CA LEU A 123 -4.02 13.28 -2.45
C LEU A 123 -3.11 13.75 -1.31
N PHE A 124 -1.93 14.22 -1.68
CA PHE A 124 -0.86 14.70 -0.81
C PHE A 124 -0.71 16.21 -0.98
N ARG A 125 0.01 16.87 -0.06
CA ARG A 125 0.35 18.28 -0.25
C ARG A 125 1.30 18.39 -1.42
N ASP A 126 1.12 19.40 -2.26
CA ASP A 126 2.11 19.71 -3.27
C ASP A 126 3.44 20.02 -2.56
N PRO A 127 4.56 19.42 -3.01
CA PRO A 127 5.85 19.98 -2.66
C PRO A 127 5.77 21.44 -3.13
N GLY A 128 6.07 22.39 -2.24
CA GLY A 128 6.12 23.80 -2.62
C GLY A 128 7.01 23.99 -3.86
N PRO A 129 6.99 25.18 -4.49
CA PRO A 129 7.83 25.44 -5.65
C PRO A 129 9.27 24.99 -5.35
N LEU A 130 9.87 24.25 -6.29
CA LEU A 130 11.29 23.92 -6.24
C LEU A 130 12.07 25.20 -5.91
N PRO A 131 13.08 25.15 -5.03
CA PRO A 131 13.98 26.27 -4.82
C PRO A 131 14.43 26.77 -6.20
N ALA A 132 14.37 28.09 -6.44
CA ALA A 132 14.69 28.69 -7.74
C ALA A 132 16.18 28.57 -8.12
N ASP A 133 16.95 27.85 -7.31
CA ASP A 133 18.41 27.80 -7.24
C ASP A 133 18.98 26.37 -7.41
N LEU A 134 18.26 25.47 -8.09
CA LEU A 134 18.78 24.20 -8.63
C LEU A 134 18.85 24.20 -10.16
#